data_AF-A0A0B2QUB7-F1
#
_entry.id   AF-A0A0B2QUB7-F1
#
_cell.length_a   1.000
_cell.length_b   1.000
_cell.length_c   1.000
_cell.angle_alpha   90.00
_cell.angle_beta   90.00
_cell.angle_gamma   90.00
#
_symmetry.space_group_name_H-M   'P 1'
#
loop_
_entity.id
_entity.type
_entity.pdbx_description
1 polymer ?
#
loop_
_entity_poly.entity_id
_entity_poly.type
_entity_poly.pdbx_seq_one_letter_code
_entity_poly.pdbx_strand_id
1 'polypeptide(L)'
;MDFSPTSNGCTRGIRCTADINGQCPSQLKTQGGCNNPCTVFKTDQYCCNSGSCVPTDYSRFFKQRCPDAYSYPKDDPTSTFTCKGGTNYRVVFCP
;
A
#
# COMPACT_ATOMS: atom_id res chain seq x y z
N MET A 1 -0.08 0.57 10.14
CA MET A 1 0.71 -0.69 10.19
C MET A 1 2.18 -0.37 10.04
N ASP A 2 3.02 -1.04 10.81
CA ASP A 2 4.47 -1.11 10.62
C ASP A 2 4.82 -2.56 10.30
N PHE A 3 5.62 -2.77 9.26
CA PHE A 3 6.20 -4.05 8.90
C PHE A 3 7.70 -3.87 8.78
N SER A 4 8.44 -4.34 9.78
CA SER A 4 9.86 -4.06 9.90
C SER A 4 10.68 -5.32 10.15
N PRO A 5 11.88 -5.44 9.56
CA PRO A 5 12.83 -6.48 9.93
C PRO A 5 13.32 -6.27 11.37
N THR A 6 13.73 -7.37 12.01
CA THR A 6 14.19 -7.40 13.40
C THR A 6 15.52 -8.14 13.58
N SER A 7 16.09 -8.68 12.50
CA SER A 7 17.35 -9.43 12.54
C SER A 7 18.18 -9.27 11.25
N ASN A 8 19.33 -9.95 11.19
CA ASN A 8 20.21 -10.04 10.01
C ASN A 8 20.71 -8.71 9.43
N GLY A 9 20.76 -7.67 10.27
CA GLY A 9 21.26 -6.34 9.89
C GLY A 9 20.37 -5.62 8.88
N CYS A 10 19.18 -6.14 8.57
CA CYS A 10 18.20 -5.42 7.78
C CYS A 10 17.46 -4.43 8.68
N THR A 11 17.50 -3.14 8.34
CA THR A 11 16.96 -2.06 9.17
C THR A 11 15.84 -1.28 8.50
N ARG A 12 15.70 -1.40 7.17
CA ARG A 12 14.69 -0.69 6.40
C ARG A 12 13.35 -1.44 6.50
N GLY A 13 12.42 -0.90 7.29
CA GLY A 13 11.04 -1.35 7.36
C GLY A 13 10.10 -0.54 6.46
N ILE A 14 8.80 -0.82 6.61
CA ILE A 14 7.70 -0.23 5.83
C ILE A 14 6.67 0.29 6.84
N ARG A 15 6.17 1.52 6.62
CA ARG A 15 5.14 2.11 7.48
C ARG A 15 4.00 2.72 6.66
N CYS A 16 2.79 2.51 7.16
CA CYS A 16 1.58 3.18 6.69
C CYS A 16 0.72 3.52 7.91
N THR A 17 0.84 4.74 8.41
CA THR A 17 0.25 5.20 9.68
C THR A 17 -0.69 6.39 9.52
N ALA A 18 -0.83 6.92 8.30
CA ALA A 18 -1.78 7.98 8.01
C ALA A 18 -3.23 7.55 8.29
N ASP A 19 -4.07 8.51 8.63
CA ASP A 19 -5.52 8.31 8.77
C ASP A 19 -6.19 8.15 7.39
N ILE A 20 -6.00 6.98 6.79
CA ILE A 20 -6.59 6.60 5.51
C ILE A 20 -8.12 6.53 5.61
N ASN A 21 -8.66 6.08 6.74
CA ASN A 21 -10.09 5.89 6.92
C ASN A 21 -10.84 7.23 7.05
N GLY A 22 -10.34 8.16 7.86
CA GLY A 22 -10.95 9.47 8.03
C GLY A 22 -10.85 10.34 6.77
N GLN A 23 -9.76 10.19 6.01
CA GLN A 23 -9.52 10.96 4.78
C GLN A 23 -9.97 10.26 3.51
N CYS A 24 -10.58 9.08 3.62
CA CYS A 24 -10.94 8.26 2.47
C CYS A 24 -11.88 9.02 1.50
N PRO A 25 -11.63 9.00 0.18
CA PRO A 25 -12.56 9.51 -0.83
C PRO A 25 -13.93 8.84 -0.70
N SER A 26 -15.02 9.60 -0.87
CA SER A 26 -16.39 9.10 -0.64
C SER A 26 -16.72 7.86 -1.47
N GLN A 27 -16.18 7.77 -2.69
CA GLN A 27 -16.37 6.65 -3.61
C GLN A 27 -15.70 5.35 -3.12
N LEU A 28 -14.72 5.45 -2.23
CA LEU A 28 -13.93 4.33 -1.73
C LEU A 28 -14.29 3.95 -0.28
N LYS A 29 -15.08 4.78 0.41
CA LYS A 29 -15.46 4.56 1.81
C LYS A 29 -16.23 3.25 1.98
N THR A 30 -15.91 2.53 3.04
CA THR A 30 -16.67 1.38 3.53
C THR A 30 -16.73 1.41 5.05
N GLN A 31 -17.52 0.54 5.67
CA GLN A 31 -17.60 0.43 7.11
C GLN A 31 -16.24 0.03 7.69
N GLY A 32 -15.61 0.94 8.44
CA GLY A 32 -14.32 0.71 9.11
C GLY A 32 -13.09 0.72 8.19
N GLY A 33 -13.22 1.15 6.93
CA GLY A 33 -12.12 1.05 5.97
C GLY A 33 -12.21 1.99 4.76
N CYS A 34 -11.16 1.93 3.94
CA CYS A 34 -11.08 2.58 2.63
C CYS A 34 -10.66 1.55 1.58
N ASN A 35 -11.56 1.25 0.63
CA ASN A 35 -11.30 0.27 -0.42
C ASN A 35 -10.32 0.79 -1.46
N ASN A 36 -9.54 -0.11 -2.07
CA ASN A 36 -8.79 0.22 -3.27
C ASN A 36 -9.76 0.43 -4.46
N PRO A 37 -9.49 1.34 -5.41
CA PRO A 37 -10.36 1.54 -6.56
C PRO A 37 -10.57 0.28 -7.42
N CYS A 38 -9.62 -0.65 -7.47
CA CYS A 38 -9.84 -1.92 -8.18
C CYS A 38 -11.00 -2.72 -7.56
N THR A 39 -11.07 -2.78 -6.23
CA THR A 39 -12.14 -3.48 -5.49
C THR A 39 -13.52 -2.87 -5.78
N VAL A 40 -13.59 -1.55 -5.92
CA VAL A 40 -14.84 -0.81 -6.12
C VAL A 40 -15.28 -0.85 -7.58
N PHE A 41 -14.38 -0.48 -8.50
CA PHE A 41 -14.73 -0.23 -9.91
C PHE A 41 -14.50 -1.42 -10.83
N LYS A 42 -13.58 -2.34 -10.48
CA LYS A 42 -13.30 -3.58 -11.23
C LYS A 42 -12.93 -3.36 -12.70
N THR A 43 -12.35 -2.21 -13.03
CA THR A 43 -11.89 -1.89 -14.39
C THR A 43 -10.39 -2.10 -14.54
N ASP A 44 -9.93 -2.33 -15.76
CA ASP A 44 -8.50 -2.50 -16.06
C ASP A 44 -7.66 -1.26 -15.72
N GLN A 45 -8.25 -0.07 -15.73
CA GLN A 45 -7.62 1.16 -15.27
C GLN A 45 -7.09 1.05 -13.83
N TYR A 46 -7.80 0.35 -12.95
CA TYR A 46 -7.45 0.22 -11.54
C TYR A 46 -6.88 -1.16 -11.17
N CYS A 47 -7.33 -2.20 -11.86
CA CYS A 47 -6.96 -3.59 -11.59
C CYS A 47 -5.79 -4.08 -12.43
N CYS A 48 -5.48 -3.41 -13.54
CA CYS A 48 -4.32 -3.69 -14.37
C CYS A 48 -4.22 -5.13 -14.90
N ASN A 49 -5.36 -5.78 -15.20
CA ASN A 49 -5.38 -7.12 -15.77
C ASN A 49 -4.85 -7.13 -17.21
N SER A 50 -5.03 -6.02 -17.93
CA SER A 50 -4.56 -5.82 -19.29
C SER A 50 -4.10 -4.38 -19.49
N GLY A 51 -3.34 -4.14 -20.56
CA GLY A 51 -2.90 -2.79 -20.96
C GLY A 51 -1.88 -2.13 -20.04
N SER A 52 -1.72 -0.81 -20.23
CA SER A 52 -0.83 0.04 -19.44
C SER A 52 -1.42 0.32 -18.07
N CYS A 53 -0.62 0.07 -17.03
CA CYS A 53 -1.02 0.30 -15.65
C CYS A 53 -0.25 1.51 -15.13
N VAL A 54 -0.96 2.59 -14.87
CA VAL A 54 -0.39 3.88 -14.45
C VAL A 54 -1.07 4.37 -13.17
N PRO A 55 -0.41 5.25 -12.39
CA PRO A 55 -1.04 5.86 -11.24
C PRO A 55 -2.35 6.59 -11.60
N THR A 56 -3.34 6.48 -10.74
CA THR A 56 -4.63 7.17 -10.83
C THR A 56 -4.80 8.14 -9.67
N ASP A 57 -5.82 9.01 -9.69
CA ASP A 57 -6.09 9.91 -8.56
C ASP A 57 -6.33 9.13 -7.27
N TYR A 58 -7.05 8.01 -7.36
CA TYR A 58 -7.32 7.14 -6.22
C TYR A 58 -6.07 6.42 -5.73
N SER A 59 -5.19 5.91 -6.60
CA SER A 59 -3.93 5.30 -6.11
C SER A 59 -2.98 6.36 -5.54
N ARG A 60 -2.91 7.55 -6.15
CA ARG A 60 -2.13 8.68 -5.62
C ARG A 60 -2.60 9.10 -4.22
N PHE A 61 -3.89 9.03 -3.91
CA PHE A 61 -4.42 9.27 -2.56
C PHE A 61 -3.74 8.36 -1.52
N PHE A 62 -3.66 7.05 -1.78
CA PHE A 62 -2.98 6.10 -0.89
C PHE A 62 -1.47 6.35 -0.88
N LYS A 63 -0.87 6.56 -2.04
CA LYS A 63 0.59 6.70 -2.16
C LYS A 63 1.15 7.92 -1.44
N GLN A 64 0.45 9.06 -1.51
CA GLN A 64 0.86 10.27 -0.80
C GLN A 64 0.84 10.09 0.72
N ARG A 65 -0.04 9.22 1.23
CA ARG A 65 -0.23 8.97 2.67
C ARG A 65 0.64 7.83 3.19
N CYS A 66 0.93 6.86 2.34
CA CYS A 66 1.78 5.71 2.63
C CYS A 66 2.75 5.50 1.47
N PRO A 67 3.84 6.28 1.37
CA PRO A 67 4.76 6.26 0.23
C PRO A 67 5.46 4.92 0.02
N ASP A 68 5.65 4.15 1.09
CA ASP A 68 6.32 2.85 1.04
C ASP A 68 5.36 1.70 0.64
N ALA A 69 4.05 1.94 0.66
CA ALA A 69 3.05 0.91 0.39
C ALA A 69 2.67 0.87 -1.09
N TYR A 70 2.33 -0.33 -1.57
CA TYR A 70 1.70 -0.51 -2.88
C TYR A 70 0.35 0.21 -2.90
N SER A 71 0.18 1.13 -3.84
CA SER A 71 -1.07 1.87 -4.03
C SER A 71 -1.88 1.42 -5.25
N TYR A 72 -1.24 0.75 -6.21
CA TYR A 72 -1.83 0.12 -7.38
C TYR A 72 -0.99 -1.10 -7.81
N PRO A 73 -1.49 -1.99 -8.69
CA PRO A 73 -0.86 -3.31 -8.93
C PRO A 73 0.57 -3.29 -9.48
N LYS A 74 1.00 -2.25 -10.18
CA LYS A 74 2.37 -2.13 -10.74
C LYS A 74 3.20 -1.03 -10.06
N ASP A 75 3.00 -0.84 -8.76
CA ASP A 75 3.72 0.15 -7.92
C ASP A 75 5.04 -0.41 -7.33
N ASP A 76 5.65 -1.40 -8.01
CA ASP A 76 6.88 -2.06 -7.57
C ASP A 76 8.07 -1.14 -7.33
N PRO A 77 8.34 -0.12 -8.19
CA PRO A 77 9.58 0.67 -8.09
C PRO A 77 9.76 1.41 -6.77
N THR A 78 8.67 1.71 -6.07
CA THR A 78 8.70 2.48 -4.81
C THR A 78 8.19 1.69 -3.60
N SER A 79 7.76 0.44 -3.81
CA SER A 79 7.07 -0.35 -2.77
C SER A 79 7.73 -1.72 -2.52
N THR A 80 8.77 -2.07 -3.29
CA THR A 80 9.53 -3.31 -3.09
C THR A 80 10.66 -3.10 -2.09
N PHE A 81 10.66 -3.89 -1.02
CA PHE A 81 11.71 -3.90 0.00
C PHE A 81 12.27 -5.31 0.14
N THR A 82 13.59 -5.44 0.24
CA THR A 82 14.26 -6.73 0.33
C THR A 82 15.21 -6.78 1.53
N CYS A 83 15.25 -7.94 2.18
CA CYS A 83 16.22 -8.29 3.21
C CYS A 83 16.85 -9.65 2.85
N LYS A 84 17.96 -9.99 3.51
CA LYS A 84 18.61 -11.29 3.34
C LYS A 84 17.67 -12.44 3.76
N GLY A 85 17.81 -13.60 3.13
CA GLY A 85 17.09 -14.81 3.53
C GLY A 85 17.31 -15.14 5.02
N GLY A 86 16.25 -15.62 5.69
CA GLY A 86 16.27 -15.92 7.12
C GLY A 86 16.08 -14.71 8.05
N THR A 87 15.76 -13.52 7.51
CA THR A 87 15.43 -12.34 8.33
C THR A 87 14.11 -12.55 9.07
N ASN A 88 14.07 -12.19 10.35
CA ASN A 88 12.86 -12.16 11.18
C ASN A 88 12.18 -10.80 11.04
N TYR A 89 10.85 -10.78 11.18
CA TYR A 89 10.07 -9.55 11.03
C TYR A 89 9.06 -9.38 12.15
N ARG A 90 8.64 -8.14 12.35
CA ARG A 90 7.52 -7.77 13.20
C ARG A 90 6.47 -7.05 12.38
N VAL A 91 5.21 -7.37 12.66
CA VAL A 91 4.04 -6.66 12.14
C VAL A 91 3.33 -6.01 13.33
N VAL A 92 3.11 -4.70 13.26
CA VAL A 92 2.44 -3.94 14.32
C VAL A 92 1.21 -3.24 13.75
N PHE A 93 0.06 -3.51 14.37
CA PHE A 93 -1.18 -2.79 14.13
C PHE A 93 -1.21 -1.54 15.02
N CYS A 94 -1.61 -0.40 14.45
CA CYS A 94 -1.58 0.90 15.13
C CYS A 94 -0.21 1.19 15.80
N PRO A 95 0.90 1.15 15.03
CA PRO A 95 2.24 1.40 15.55
C PRO A 95 2.46 2.86 15.95
#